data_AF-A0AAD7TR55-F1
#
_entry.id   AF-A0AAD7TR55-F1
#
_cell.length_a   1.000
_cell.length_b   1.000
_cell.length_c   1.000
_cell.angle_alpha   90.00
_cell.angle_beta   90.00
_cell.angle_gamma   90.00
#
_symmetry.space_group_name_H-M   'P 1'
#
loop_
_entity.id
_entity.type
_entity.pdbx_description
1 polymer ?
#
loop_
_entity_poly.entity_id
_entity_poly.type
_entity_poly.pdbx_seq_one_letter_code
_entity_poly.pdbx_strand_id
1 'polypeptide(L)'
;MTYQRLRQICDNYYQVPNFRPNTPGDNCDSQVSACCCNTVAFQLSMLCMNCQEDLLDGDQIGFDAPVGTYTLYRATCGAGTNNSLPSDIQSAVCNEGIRLDDYLYGGWADGSWF
;
A
#
# COMPACT_ATOMS: atom_id res chain seq x y z
N MET A 1 -10.84 1.95 0.29
CA MET A 1 -11.04 2.80 -0.92
C MET A 1 -9.85 3.69 -1.27
N THR A 2 -9.16 4.29 -0.29
CA THR A 2 -8.01 5.18 -0.55
C THR A 2 -6.88 4.53 -1.34
N TYR A 3 -6.52 3.27 -1.04
CA TYR A 3 -5.51 2.52 -1.81
C TYR A 3 -5.85 2.45 -3.29
N GLN A 4 -7.08 2.09 -3.63
CA GLN A 4 -7.54 2.05 -5.03
C GLN A 4 -7.36 3.38 -5.73
N ARG A 5 -7.79 4.48 -5.10
CA ARG A 5 -7.69 5.82 -5.67
C ARG A 5 -6.23 6.23 -5.90
N LEU A 6 -5.33 5.88 -4.98
CA LEU A 6 -3.89 6.12 -5.16
C LEU A 6 -3.35 5.37 -6.39
N ARG A 7 -3.71 4.09 -6.55
CA ARG A 7 -3.31 3.27 -7.70
C ARG A 7 -3.92 3.78 -9.01
N GLN A 8 -5.14 4.33 -8.93
CA GLN A 8 -5.85 4.92 -10.07
C GLN A 8 -5.18 6.16 -10.67
N ILE A 9 -4.30 6.85 -9.95
CA ILE A 9 -3.47 7.93 -10.51
C ILE A 9 -2.61 7.41 -11.69
N CYS A 10 -2.11 6.18 -11.58
CA CYS A 10 -1.26 5.54 -12.58
C CYS A 10 -2.03 4.61 -13.53
N ASP A 11 -3.17 4.07 -13.08
CA ASP A 11 -4.03 3.19 -13.86
C ASP A 11 -5.50 3.45 -13.53
N ASN A 12 -6.16 4.29 -14.32
CA ASN A 12 -7.55 4.71 -14.11
C ASN A 12 -8.54 3.54 -13.96
N TYR A 13 -8.23 2.35 -14.49
CA TYR A 13 -9.10 1.18 -14.41
C TYR A 13 -8.77 0.26 -13.25
N TYR A 14 -7.70 0.55 -12.48
CA TYR A 14 -7.31 -0.27 -11.35
C TYR A 14 -8.47 -0.42 -10.37
N GLN A 15 -8.78 -1.68 -10.07
CA GLN A 15 -9.68 -2.09 -9.00
C GLN A 15 -8.87 -2.91 -8.01
N VAL A 16 -9.12 -2.66 -6.73
CA VAL A 16 -8.50 -3.46 -5.67
C VAL A 16 -9.00 -4.90 -5.81
N PRO A 17 -8.10 -5.88 -6.02
CA PRO A 17 -8.49 -7.28 -6.11
C PRO A 17 -8.91 -7.82 -4.74
N ASN A 18 -9.39 -9.06 -4.72
CA ASN A 18 -9.44 -9.81 -3.47
C ASN A 18 -8.01 -10.13 -3.03
N PHE A 19 -7.67 -9.74 -1.81
CA PHE A 19 -6.34 -9.96 -1.25
C PHE A 19 -6.11 -11.45 -0.98
N ARG A 20 -4.84 -11.88 -1.05
CA ARG A 20 -4.47 -13.22 -0.60
C ARG A 20 -4.44 -13.25 0.92
N PRO A 21 -4.75 -14.39 1.58
CA PRO A 21 -4.69 -14.52 3.03
C PRO A 21 -3.25 -14.53 3.59
N ASN A 22 -2.24 -14.33 2.74
CA ASN A 22 -0.82 -14.26 3.12
C ASN A 22 -0.27 -12.86 2.80
N THR A 23 0.46 -12.26 3.74
CA THR A 23 1.10 -10.96 3.55
C THR A 23 2.14 -11.01 2.43
N PRO A 24 2.23 -9.99 1.55
CA PRO A 24 1.59 -8.66 1.60
C PRO A 24 0.14 -8.57 1.08
N GLY A 25 -0.49 -9.70 0.72
CA GLY A 25 -1.86 -9.74 0.21
C GLY A 25 -1.99 -9.29 -1.25
N ASP A 26 -1.38 -8.17 -1.63
CA ASP A 26 -1.28 -7.60 -3.00
C ASP A 26 0.18 -7.38 -3.42
N ASN A 27 0.45 -7.10 -4.69
CA ASN A 27 1.78 -6.74 -5.20
C ASN A 27 1.71 -5.44 -6.00
N CYS A 28 2.84 -4.73 -6.05
CA CYS A 28 3.01 -3.64 -7.01
C CYS A 28 3.30 -4.21 -8.41
N ASP A 29 2.24 -4.53 -9.14
CA ASP A 29 2.28 -5.16 -10.48
C ASP A 29 1.87 -4.21 -11.61
N SER A 30 1.58 -2.94 -11.30
CA SER A 30 1.18 -1.97 -12.32
C SER A 30 2.32 -1.60 -13.25
N GLN A 31 1.98 -1.40 -14.52
CA GLN A 31 2.90 -0.93 -15.55
C GLN A 31 3.60 0.38 -15.17
N VAL A 32 2.86 1.34 -14.60
CA VAL A 32 3.43 2.56 -14.02
C VAL A 32 3.51 2.36 -12.51
N SER A 33 4.70 2.03 -12.06
CA SER A 33 4.92 1.50 -10.71
C SER A 33 5.07 2.60 -9.65
N ALA A 34 5.20 3.88 -10.04
CA ALA A 34 5.32 5.01 -9.12
C ALA A 34 4.19 5.10 -8.07
N CYS A 35 2.96 4.72 -8.43
CA CYS A 35 1.81 4.73 -7.52
C CYS A 35 1.77 3.54 -6.53
N CYS A 36 2.67 2.57 -6.64
CA CYS A 36 2.75 1.45 -5.70
C CYS A 36 4.16 1.13 -5.19
N CYS A 37 5.23 1.55 -5.84
CA CYS A 37 6.60 1.34 -5.38
C CYS A 37 6.98 2.29 -4.24
N ASN A 38 6.13 2.44 -3.23
CA ASN A 38 6.38 3.34 -2.12
C ASN A 38 5.76 2.79 -0.82
N THR A 39 6.32 3.19 0.31
CA THR A 39 5.89 2.68 1.63
C THR A 39 4.50 3.16 2.02
N VAL A 40 4.02 4.27 1.46
CA VAL A 40 2.67 4.80 1.70
C VAL A 40 1.62 3.86 1.08
N ALA A 41 1.83 3.48 -0.18
CA ALA A 41 0.98 2.53 -0.90
C ALA A 41 1.00 1.14 -0.24
N PHE A 42 2.17 0.69 0.24
CA PHE A 42 2.30 -0.54 1.00
C PHE A 42 1.49 -0.53 2.31
N GLN A 43 1.57 0.55 3.09
CA GLN A 43 0.77 0.65 4.32
C GLN A 43 -0.73 0.69 4.02
N LEU A 44 -1.13 1.41 2.97
CA LEU A 44 -2.52 1.41 2.50
C LEU A 44 -2.97 0.03 2.02
N SER A 45 -2.09 -0.77 1.39
CA SER A 45 -2.41 -2.14 1.00
C SER A 45 -2.57 -3.04 2.23
N MET A 46 -1.73 -2.91 3.25
CA MET A 46 -1.86 -3.66 4.51
C MET A 46 -3.17 -3.32 5.25
N LEU A 47 -3.57 -2.05 5.27
CA LEU A 47 -4.87 -1.64 5.80
C LEU A 47 -6.03 -2.22 4.98
N CYS A 48 -5.92 -2.25 3.65
CA CYS A 48 -6.94 -2.88 2.81
C CYS A 48 -7.02 -4.40 3.04
N MET A 49 -5.87 -5.06 3.23
CA MET A 49 -5.81 -6.48 3.56
C MET A 49 -6.56 -6.78 4.85
N ASN A 50 -6.25 -6.05 5.92
CA ASN A 50 -6.95 -6.19 7.20
C ASN A 50 -8.46 -5.95 7.03
N CYS A 51 -8.87 -4.94 6.26
CA CYS A 51 -10.28 -4.71 5.98
C CYS A 51 -10.99 -5.85 5.22
N GLN A 52 -10.29 -6.61 4.38
CA GLN A 52 -10.89 -7.70 3.59
C GLN A 52 -10.82 -9.06 4.27
N GLU A 53 -9.72 -9.36 4.95
CA GLU A 53 -9.40 -10.69 5.47
C GLU A 53 -9.65 -10.80 6.98
N ASP A 54 -9.62 -9.68 7.73
CA ASP A 54 -9.98 -9.67 9.15
C ASP A 54 -11.49 -9.50 9.32
N LEU A 55 -12.21 -10.57 9.02
CA LEU A 55 -13.68 -10.63 9.04
C LEU A 55 -14.25 -11.12 10.38
N LEU A 56 -13.38 -11.41 11.37
CA LEU A 56 -13.78 -11.97 12.65
C LEU A 56 -14.08 -10.84 13.65
N ASP A 57 -15.24 -10.92 14.31
CA ASP A 57 -15.62 -9.96 15.35
C ASP A 57 -14.76 -10.15 16.62
N GLY A 58 -14.24 -9.04 17.16
CA GLY A 58 -13.52 -8.97 18.44
C GLY A 58 -12.13 -8.32 18.35
N ASP A 59 -11.40 -8.25 19.46
CA ASP A 59 -9.99 -7.81 19.50
C ASP A 59 -9.06 -8.93 18.96
N GLN A 60 -9.32 -9.41 17.75
CA GLN A 60 -8.38 -10.31 17.07
C GLN A 60 -7.16 -9.50 16.63
N ILE A 61 -5.97 -10.12 16.68
CA ILE A 61 -4.77 -9.54 16.09
C ILE A 61 -4.97 -9.63 14.59
N GLY A 62 -4.94 -8.47 13.92
CA GLY A 62 -5.02 -8.38 12.46
C GLY A 62 -3.83 -9.05 11.77
N PHE A 63 -3.71 -8.83 10.47
CA PHE A 63 -2.57 -9.31 9.68
C PHE A 63 -1.35 -8.41 9.88
N ASP A 64 -0.43 -8.87 10.72
CA ASP A 64 0.91 -8.33 10.85
C ASP A 64 1.81 -8.81 9.69
N ALA A 65 2.73 -7.95 9.25
CA ALA A 65 3.69 -8.27 8.21
C ALA A 65 5.11 -8.40 8.79
N PRO A 66 5.79 -9.56 8.63
CA PRO A 66 7.15 -9.72 9.08
C PRO A 66 8.12 -8.85 8.27
N VAL A 67 9.34 -8.70 8.81
CA VAL A 67 10.46 -8.03 8.14
C VAL A 67 10.63 -8.50 6.69
N GLY A 68 10.83 -7.55 5.78
CA GLY A 68 11.01 -7.82 4.34
C GLY A 68 9.71 -7.94 3.54
N THR A 69 8.54 -7.82 4.17
CA THR A 69 7.25 -7.89 3.44
C THR A 69 7.09 -6.76 2.43
N TYR A 70 7.52 -5.54 2.75
CA TYR A 70 7.57 -4.45 1.77
C TYR A 70 8.46 -4.77 0.55
N THR A 71 9.53 -5.54 0.73
CA THR A 71 10.37 -6.01 -0.37
C THR A 71 9.63 -7.01 -1.25
N LEU A 72 8.84 -7.91 -0.65
CA LEU A 72 7.96 -8.82 -1.40
C LEU A 72 6.86 -8.05 -2.15
N TYR A 73 6.25 -7.05 -1.51
CA TYR A 73 5.21 -6.20 -2.11
C TYR A 73 5.73 -5.46 -3.35
N ARG A 74 6.91 -4.85 -3.23
CA ARG A 74 7.57 -4.11 -4.31
C ARG A 74 7.94 -4.97 -5.52
N ALA A 75 8.13 -6.28 -5.35
CA ALA A 75 8.53 -7.19 -6.43
C ALA A 75 9.69 -6.65 -7.29
N THR A 76 9.39 -6.09 -8.47
CA THR A 76 10.36 -5.60 -9.46
C THR A 76 10.69 -4.10 -9.37
N CYS A 77 10.07 -3.37 -8.45
CA CYS A 77 10.22 -1.92 -8.23
C CYS A 77 11.63 -1.42 -7.85
N GLY A 78 12.59 -2.31 -7.63
CA GLY A 78 13.87 -1.96 -7.01
C GLY A 78 13.67 -1.37 -5.61
N ALA A 79 14.40 -0.29 -5.29
CA ALA A 79 14.38 0.32 -3.97
C ALA A 79 13.10 1.13 -3.65
N GLY A 80 12.29 1.51 -4.66
CA GLY A 80 11.09 2.32 -4.44
C GLY A 80 11.34 3.65 -3.70
N THR A 81 10.28 4.26 -3.20
CA THR A 81 10.31 5.48 -2.38
C THR A 81 9.94 5.16 -0.93
N ASN A 82 10.83 5.50 -0.01
CA ASN A 82 10.62 5.22 1.41
C ASN A 82 10.07 6.46 2.13
N ASN A 83 9.15 6.23 3.05
CA ASN A 83 8.56 7.22 3.96
C ASN A 83 7.92 8.43 3.26
N SER A 84 7.60 8.28 1.97
CA SER A 84 7.10 9.35 1.13
C SER A 84 6.52 8.80 -0.17
N LEU A 85 5.82 9.68 -0.89
CA LEU A 85 5.44 9.48 -2.29
C LEU A 85 6.45 10.19 -3.21
N PRO A 86 6.65 9.69 -4.43
CA PRO A 86 7.28 10.47 -5.50
C PRO A 86 6.59 11.83 -5.69
N SER A 87 7.33 12.88 -6.06
CA SER A 87 6.81 14.26 -6.09
C SER A 87 5.63 14.47 -7.04
N ASP A 88 5.64 13.78 -8.17
CA ASP A 88 4.55 13.75 -9.15
C ASP A 88 3.29 13.07 -8.57
N ILE A 89 3.47 11.93 -7.90
CA ILE A 89 2.36 11.23 -7.23
C ILE A 89 1.81 12.04 -6.05
N GLN A 90 2.68 12.66 -5.25
CA GLN A 90 2.26 13.54 -4.16
C GLN A 90 1.41 14.71 -4.68
N SER A 91 1.82 15.32 -5.80
CA SER A 91 1.07 16.40 -6.43
C SER A 91 -0.28 15.92 -6.96
N ALA A 92 -0.31 14.75 -7.60
CA ALA A 92 -1.55 14.13 -8.09
C ALA A 92 -2.51 13.78 -6.94
N VAL A 93 -2.02 13.23 -5.82
CA VAL A 93 -2.81 12.98 -4.60
C VAL A 93 -3.49 14.25 -4.10
N CYS A 94 -2.74 15.37 -4.07
CA CYS A 94 -3.29 16.67 -3.69
C CYS A 94 -4.37 17.16 -4.69
N ASN A 95 -4.11 17.04 -5.99
CA ASN A 95 -5.03 17.50 -7.04
C ASN A 95 -6.33 16.68 -7.10
N GLU A 96 -6.25 15.37 -6.86
CA GLU A 96 -7.38 14.44 -6.83
C GLU A 96 -8.12 14.44 -5.48
N GLY A 97 -7.65 15.22 -4.49
CA GLY A 97 -8.24 15.29 -3.15
C GLY A 97 -8.21 13.94 -2.41
N ILE A 98 -7.18 13.13 -2.63
CA ILE A 98 -6.98 11.87 -1.92
C ILE A 98 -6.38 12.21 -0.54
N ARG A 99 -7.13 11.93 0.53
CA ARG A 99 -6.69 12.18 1.89
C ARG A 99 -5.85 11.02 2.39
N LEU A 100 -4.61 11.30 2.77
CA LEU A 100 -3.66 10.37 3.36
C LEU A 100 -3.32 10.87 4.76
N ASP A 101 -3.45 10.00 5.76
CA ASP A 101 -3.10 10.32 7.13
C ASP A 101 -1.58 10.33 7.32
N ASP A 102 -1.09 11.21 8.21
CA ASP A 102 0.34 11.44 8.41
C ASP A 102 1.11 10.19 8.84
N TYR A 103 0.47 9.26 9.55
CA TYR A 103 1.13 8.02 9.98
C TYR A 103 1.58 7.15 8.80
N LEU A 104 0.93 7.27 7.64
CA LEU A 104 1.31 6.54 6.43
C LEU A 104 2.68 6.94 5.89
N TYR A 105 3.21 8.10 6.29
CA TYR A 105 4.54 8.56 5.91
C TYR A 105 5.65 8.06 6.86
N GLY A 106 5.30 7.44 7.98
CA GLY A 106 6.23 7.00 9.02
C GLY A 106 6.63 5.52 8.99
N GLY A 107 6.41 4.82 7.86
CA GLY A 107 6.53 3.37 7.76
C GLY A 107 7.85 2.75 8.25
N TRP A 108 7.82 1.45 8.51
CA TRP A 108 8.95 0.72 9.08
C TRP A 108 10.10 0.54 8.08
N ALA A 109 11.32 0.87 8.51
CA ALA A 109 12.52 0.84 7.65
C ALA A 109 12.91 -0.58 7.19
N ASP A 110 12.53 -1.61 7.94
CA ASP A 110 12.80 -3.02 7.65
C ASP A 110 11.68 -3.66 6.79
N GLY A 111 10.65 -2.89 6.44
CA GLY A 111 9.52 -3.35 5.63
C GLY A 111 8.54 -4.25 6.36
N SER A 112 8.57 -4.27 7.70
CA SER A 112 7.52 -4.86 8.54
C SER A 112 6.28 -3.95 8.63
N TRP A 113 5.20 -4.46 9.21
CA TRP A 113 3.96 -3.71 9.46
C TRP A 113 3.22 -4.32 10.67
N PHE A 114 2.81 -3.47 11.61
CA PHE A 114 2.10 -3.77 12.86
C PHE A 114 1.22 -2.58 13.24
#